data_AF-A0A537RWA6-F1
#
_entry.id   AF-A0A537RWA6-F1
#
_cell.length_a   1.000
_cell.length_b   1.000
_cell.length_c   1.000
_cell.angle_alpha   90.00
_cell.angle_beta   90.00
_cell.angle_gamma   90.00
#
_symmetry.space_group_name_H-M   'P 1'
#
loop_
_entity.id
_entity.type
_entity.pdbx_description
1 polymer ?
#
loop_
_entity_poly.entity_id
_entity_poly.type
_entity_poly.pdbx_seq_one_letter_code
_entity_poly.pdbx_strand_id
1 'polypeptide(L)' 'MDKFIRLTAIACPLDVANLNTDQLLPARFLKLPRSAGLGAVLLHDLRFDADERERPD' A
#
# COMPACT_ATOMS: atom_id res chain seq x y z
N MET A 1 21.49 -7.18 1.82
CA MET A 1 20.30 -7.32 2.67
C MET A 1 20.75 -7.04 4.09
N ASP A 2 20.18 -6.04 4.72
CA ASP A 2 20.62 -5.60 6.04
C ASP A 2 19.98 -6.44 7.14
N LYS A 3 20.71 -6.68 8.23
CA LYS A 3 20.20 -7.45 9.35
C LYS A 3 19.11 -6.67 10.08
N PHE A 4 17.91 -7.23 10.16
CA PHE A 4 16.84 -6.68 10.97
C PHE A 4 17.05 -7.05 12.45
N ILE A 5 17.36 -6.07 13.31
CA ILE A 5 17.59 -6.31 14.76
C ILE A 5 16.43 -5.78 15.59
N ARG A 6 16.10 -4.49 15.42
CA ARG A 6 15.01 -3.81 16.13
C ARG A 6 14.57 -2.59 15.32
N LEU A 7 13.26 -2.38 15.25
CA LEU A 7 12.64 -1.16 14.71
C LEU A 7 11.69 -0.61 15.78
N THR A 8 11.74 0.70 16.05
CA THR A 8 10.75 1.42 16.85
C THR A 8 10.10 2.44 15.94
N ALA A 9 8.79 2.30 15.71
CA ALA A 9 8.03 3.12 14.78
C ALA A 9 6.53 3.12 15.18
N ILE A 10 5.76 4.01 14.55
CA ILE A 10 4.30 4.05 14.70
C ILE A 10 3.70 2.84 14.00
N ALA A 11 2.79 2.14 14.68
CA ALA A 11 1.99 1.06 14.09
C ALA A 11 0.71 1.64 13.46
N CYS A 12 0.30 1.07 12.32
CA CYS A 12 -0.97 1.40 11.66
C CYS A 12 -1.90 0.16 11.74
N PRO A 13 -3.02 0.22 12.49
CA PRO A 13 -3.99 -0.87 12.52
C PRO A 13 -4.73 -0.95 11.19
N LEU A 14 -4.93 -2.17 10.67
CA LEU A 14 -5.69 -2.41 9.44
C LEU A 14 -6.66 -3.57 9.67
N ASP A 15 -7.93 -3.26 9.87
CA ASP A 15 -8.99 -4.25 10.17
C ASP A 15 -9.57 -4.84 8.87
N VAL A 16 -8.73 -5.59 8.14
CA VAL A 16 -9.11 -6.25 6.88
C VAL A 16 -8.67 -7.71 6.91
N ALA A 17 -9.64 -8.61 7.01
CA ALA A 17 -9.38 -10.04 6.89
C ALA A 17 -9.06 -10.42 5.43
N ASN A 18 -8.15 -11.39 5.24
CA ASN A 18 -7.80 -11.95 3.94
C ASN A 18 -7.33 -10.91 2.90
N LEU A 19 -6.58 -9.89 3.34
CA LEU A 19 -5.98 -8.90 2.44
C LEU A 19 -5.09 -9.60 1.40
N ASN A 20 -5.43 -9.42 0.11
CA ASN A 20 -4.76 -10.10 -1.00
C ASN A 20 -3.78 -9.19 -1.76
N THR A 21 -3.08 -9.76 -2.75
CA THR A 21 -2.03 -9.06 -3.50
C THR A 21 -2.54 -7.91 -4.34
N ASP A 22 -3.73 -8.01 -4.93
CA ASP A 22 -4.32 -6.92 -5.70
C ASP A 22 -4.80 -5.78 -4.79
N GLN A 23 -5.25 -6.09 -3.56
CA GLN A 23 -5.58 -5.06 -2.58
C GLN A 23 -4.33 -4.31 -2.10
N LEU A 24 -3.18 -5.01 -1.97
CA LEU A 24 -1.92 -4.40 -1.57
C LEU A 24 -1.33 -3.54 -2.70
N LEU A 25 -1.31 -4.07 -3.92
CA LEU A 25 -0.81 -3.39 -5.11
C LEU A 25 -1.62 -3.84 -6.33
N PRO A 26 -2.61 -3.04 -6.78
CA PRO A 26 -3.46 -3.43 -7.90
C PRO A 26 -2.68 -3.69 -9.19
N ALA A 27 -3.05 -4.76 -9.91
CA ALA A 27 -2.35 -5.21 -11.12
C ALA A 27 -2.10 -4.11 -12.17
N ARG A 28 -2.98 -3.12 -12.27
CA ARG A 28 -2.85 -1.96 -13.19
C ARG A 28 -1.60 -1.12 -12.96
N PHE A 29 -1.02 -1.15 -11.77
CA PHE A 29 0.21 -0.44 -11.43
C PHE A 29 1.50 -1.27 -11.61
N LEU A 30 1.40 -2.55 -11.98
CA LEU A 30 2.57 -3.42 -12.14
C LEU A 30 3.48 -3.01 -13.31
N LYS A 31 3.01 -2.14 -14.20
CA LYS A 31 3.79 -1.58 -15.30
C LYS A 31 4.63 -0.35 -14.89
N LEU A 32 4.43 0.18 -13.67
CA LEU A 32 5.21 1.31 -13.19
C LEU A 32 6.69 0.92 -13.08
N PRO A 33 7.62 1.79 -13.50
CA PRO A 33 9.03 1.54 -13.29
C PRO A 33 9.33 1.55 -11.80
N ARG A 34 10.25 0.70 -11.35
CA ARG A 34 10.64 0.63 -9.92
C ARG A 34 11.13 1.98 -9.38
N SER A 35 11.72 2.82 -10.24
CA SER A 35 12.18 4.18 -9.91
C SER A 35 11.05 5.15 -9.58
N ALA A 36 9.81 4.89 -10.02
CA ALA A 36 8.66 5.73 -9.67
C ALA A 36 8.21 5.56 -8.20
N GLY A 37 8.63 4.48 -7.55
CA GLY A 37 8.23 4.14 -6.19
C GLY A 37 6.82 3.56 -6.12
N LEU A 38 6.68 2.37 -5.52
CA LEU A 38 5.39 1.70 -5.38
C LEU A 38 4.60 2.13 -4.13
N GLY A 39 5.22 2.89 -3.23
CA GLY A 39 4.57 3.36 -2.00
C GLY A 39 3.35 4.25 -2.26
N ALA A 40 3.37 5.04 -3.34
CA ALA A 40 2.25 5.92 -3.71
C ALA A 40 0.95 5.13 -3.97
N VAL A 41 1.08 3.92 -4.54
CA VAL A 41 -0.04 3.06 -4.95
C VAL A 41 -0.30 1.90 -3.98
N LEU A 42 0.39 1.86 -2.83
CA LEU A 42 0.14 0.90 -1.76
C LEU A 42 -1.29 1.09 -1.25
N LEU A 43 -2.08 0.01 -1.21
CA LEU A 43 -3.46 0.00 -0.73
C LEU A 43 -4.37 1.01 -1.47
N HIS A 44 -4.10 1.26 -2.76
CA HIS A 44 -4.76 2.32 -3.53
C HIS A 44 -6.29 2.31 -3.41
N ASP A 45 -6.92 1.15 -3.58
CA ASP A 45 -8.39 1.03 -3.58
C ASP A 45 -9.02 1.11 -2.18
N LEU A 46 -8.20 1.03 -1.13
CA LEU A 46 -8.61 1.34 0.24
C LEU A 46 -8.42 2.82 0.58
N ARG A 47 -7.47 3.50 -0.08
CA ARG A 47 -7.13 4.91 0.18
C ARG A 47 -7.89 5.89 -0.69
N PHE A 48 -8.24 5.52 -1.92
CA PHE A 48 -8.85 6.41 -2.91
C PHE A 48 -10.18 5.86 -3.40
N ASP A 49 -11.11 6.76 -3.73
CA ASP A 49 -12.35 6.44 -4.43
C ASP A 49 -12.16 6.42 -5.96
N ALA A 50 -13.25 6.17 -6.70
CA ALA A 50 -13.21 6.10 -8.16
C ALA A 50 -12.92 7.45 -8.86
N ASP A 51 -13.07 8.56 -8.13
CA ASP A 51 -12.74 9.90 -8.60
C ASP A 51 -11.33 10.33 -8.16
N GLU A 52 -10.50 9.39 -7.68
CA GLU A 52 -9.14 9.61 -7.17
C GLU A 52 -9.09 10.53 -5.93
N ARG A 53 -10.18 10.60 -5.15
CA ARG A 53 -10.20 11.34 -3.89
C ARG A 53 -9.90 10.42 -2.71
N GLU A 54 -9.16 10.96 -1.75
CA GLU A 54 -8.81 10.22 -0.54
C GLU A 54 -10.06 9.93 0.29
N ARG A 55 -10.19 8.67 0.71
CA ARG A 55 -11.28 8.21 1.56
C ARG A 55 -11.00 8.69 2.99
N PRO A 56 -12.03 9.11 3.74
CA PRO A 56 -11.87 9.40 5.15
C PRO A 56 -11.51 8.11 5.92
N ASP A 57 -10.70 8.27 6.96
CA ASP A 57 -10.34 7.22 7.92
C ASP A 57 -11.55 6.71 8.73
#